data_AF-A0AAU7LJB0-F1
#
_entry.id   AF-A0AAU7LJB0-F1
#
_cell.length_a   1.000
_cell.length_b   1.000
_cell.length_c   1.000
_cell.angle_alpha   90.00
_cell.angle_beta   90.00
_cell.angle_gamma   90.00
#
_symmetry.space_group_name_H-M   'P 1'
#
loop_
_entity.id
_entity.type
_entity.pdbx_description
1 polymer ?
#
loop_
_entity_poly.entity_id
_entity_poly.type
_entity_poly.pdbx_seq_one_letter_code
_entity_poly.pdbx_strand_id
1 'polypeptide(L)'
;MDRVLVLSDADRAALNAQAGRGLLLALAAQGAMGLAAAVIAGVVGGAAAGWSALAGAGAYFIPNALFALRLAVSVRTGKASPFTFLSGELIKLFATALLLWLLSRVAQDSLVWPAALLGLILTLKGYLLLLMFRKLS
;
A
#
# COMPACT_ATOMS: atom_id res chain seq x y z
N MET A 1 19.40 -34.98 -0.21
CA MET A 1 19.29 -34.76 1.26
C MET A 1 18.84 -33.33 1.46
N ASP A 2 17.53 -33.10 1.57
CA ASP A 2 16.98 -31.79 1.86
C ASP A 2 17.43 -31.40 3.27
N ARG A 3 18.33 -30.41 3.34
CA ARG A 3 18.77 -29.83 4.60
C ARG A 3 17.61 -29.02 5.12
N VAL A 4 16.71 -29.67 5.88
CA VAL A 4 15.66 -29.00 6.65
C VAL A 4 16.38 -28.00 7.54
N LEU A 5 16.40 -26.73 7.13
CA LEU A 5 16.96 -25.64 7.88
C LEU A 5 16.08 -25.47 9.13
N VAL A 6 16.46 -26.15 10.21
CA VAL A 6 15.89 -25.92 11.53
C VAL A 6 16.40 -24.56 11.99
N LEU A 7 15.68 -23.50 11.61
CA LEU A 7 15.96 -22.14 12.03
C LEU A 7 15.90 -22.10 13.56
N SER A 8 16.96 -21.61 14.20
CA SER A 8 16.92 -21.36 15.64
C SER A 8 15.89 -20.26 15.95
N ASP A 9 15.41 -20.19 17.19
CA ASP A 9 14.43 -19.16 17.57
C ASP A 9 15.00 -17.74 17.41
N ALA A 10 16.32 -17.57 17.52
CA ALA A 10 17.03 -16.33 17.25
C ALA A 10 16.97 -15.95 15.76
N ASP A 11 17.17 -16.91 14.84
CA ASP A 11 17.11 -16.67 13.39
C ASP A 11 15.70 -16.29 12.95
N ARG A 12 14.68 -16.94 13.53
CA ARG A 12 13.26 -16.62 13.29
C ARG A 12 12.91 -15.22 13.77
N ALA A 13 13.40 -14.83 14.95
CA ALA A 13 13.19 -13.49 15.49
C ALA A 13 13.83 -12.41 14.60
N ALA A 14 15.07 -12.62 14.15
CA ALA A 14 15.77 -11.71 13.25
C ALA A 14 15.07 -11.56 11.89
N LEU A 15 14.63 -12.68 11.28
CA LEU A 15 13.86 -12.68 10.03
C LEU A 15 12.54 -11.92 10.18
N ASN A 16 11.81 -12.14 11.27
CA ASN A 16 10.55 -11.44 11.54
C ASN A 16 10.73 -9.93 11.74
N ALA A 17 11.81 -9.52 12.40
CA ALA A 17 12.15 -8.11 12.58
C ALA A 17 12.50 -7.44 11.24
N GLN A 18 13.29 -8.11 10.40
CA GLN A 18 13.66 -7.62 9.07
C GLN A 18 12.45 -7.51 8.14
N ALA A 19 11.58 -8.54 8.12
CA ALA A 19 10.34 -8.54 7.35
C ALA A 19 9.39 -7.41 7.80
N GLY A 20 9.26 -7.20 9.11
CA GLY A 20 8.47 -6.09 9.66
C GLY A 20 9.00 -4.73 9.23
N ARG A 21 10.31 -4.51 9.30
CA ARG A 21 10.93 -3.25 8.86
C ARG A 21 10.74 -3.01 7.35
N GLY A 22 10.88 -4.05 6.53
CA GLY A 22 10.63 -3.96 5.08
C GLY A 22 9.19 -3.56 4.75
N LEU A 23 8.22 -4.14 5.46
CA LEU A 23 6.80 -3.84 5.30
C LEU A 23 6.49 -2.37 5.69
N LEU A 24 7.04 -1.91 6.82
CA LEU A 24 6.88 -0.53 7.27
C LEU A 24 7.49 0.47 6.29
N LEU A 25 8.68 0.19 5.77
CA LEU A 25 9.31 1.05 4.76
C LEU A 25 8.51 1.09 3.46
N ALA A 26 7.89 -0.03 3.06
CA ALA A 26 7.02 -0.06 1.89
C ALA A 26 5.77 0.78 2.07
N LEU A 27 5.10 0.68 3.21
CA LEU A 27 3.94 1.53 3.51
C LEU A 27 4.35 3.01 3.62
N ALA A 28 5.49 3.32 4.24
CA ALA A 28 5.98 4.70 4.30
C ALA A 28 6.25 5.27 2.90
N ALA A 29 6.88 4.49 2.02
CA ALA A 29 7.14 4.91 0.63
C ALA A 29 5.84 5.10 -0.17
N GLN A 30 4.86 4.22 0.00
CA GLN A 30 3.54 4.39 -0.63
C GLN A 30 2.82 5.64 -0.12
N GLY A 31 2.82 5.88 1.19
CA GLY A 31 2.25 7.09 1.78
C GLY A 31 2.92 8.36 1.28
N ALA A 32 4.26 8.37 1.22
CA ALA A 32 5.04 9.48 0.68
C ALA A 32 4.68 9.77 -0.79
N MET A 33 4.53 8.73 -1.63
CA MET A 33 4.09 8.91 -3.02
C MET A 33 2.67 9.46 -3.12
N GLY A 34 1.75 8.99 -2.27
CA GLY A 34 0.38 9.51 -2.23
C GLY A 34 0.33 10.99 -1.84
N LEU A 35 1.14 11.39 -0.85
CA LEU A 35 1.28 12.80 -0.45
C LEU A 35 1.92 13.64 -1.57
N ALA A 36 2.97 13.14 -2.21
CA ALA A 36 3.59 13.82 -3.35
C ALA A 36 2.59 14.02 -4.49
N ALA A 37 1.78 13.00 -4.80
CA ALA A 37 0.72 13.10 -5.80
C ALA A 37 -0.31 14.17 -5.44
N ALA A 38 -0.71 14.26 -4.17
CA ALA A 38 -1.64 15.28 -3.69
C ALA A 38 -1.06 16.70 -3.82
N VAL A 39 0.22 16.88 -3.48
CA VAL A 39 0.90 18.18 -3.65
C VAL A 39 0.99 18.56 -5.13
N ILE A 40 1.44 17.65 -5.99
CA ILE A 40 1.57 17.89 -7.44
C ILE A 40 0.20 18.23 -8.04
N ALA A 41 -0.83 17.45 -7.74
CA ALA A 41 -2.18 17.71 -8.21
C ALA A 41 -2.74 19.03 -7.66
N GLY A 42 -2.45 19.36 -6.39
CA GLY A 42 -2.85 20.61 -5.76
C GLY A 42 -2.23 21.84 -6.42
N VAL A 43 -0.94 21.76 -6.77
CA VAL A 43 -0.22 22.85 -7.45
C VAL A 43 -0.70 23.03 -8.89
N VAL A 44 -0.95 21.93 -9.61
CA VAL A 44 -1.31 21.98 -11.04
C VAL A 44 -2.80 22.25 -11.26
N GLY A 45 -3.67 21.65 -10.45
CA GLY A 45 -5.13 21.65 -10.62
C GLY A 45 -5.91 22.32 -9.49
N GLY A 46 -5.22 22.97 -8.55
CA GLY A 46 -5.84 23.63 -7.40
C GLY A 46 -6.24 22.69 -6.26
N ALA A 47 -6.77 23.26 -5.19
CA ALA A 47 -7.06 22.52 -3.95
C ALA A 47 -7.98 21.30 -4.14
N ALA A 48 -9.00 21.41 -5.01
CA ALA A 48 -9.91 20.30 -5.31
C ALA A 48 -9.17 19.10 -5.94
N ALA A 49 -8.19 19.36 -6.82
CA ALA A 49 -7.35 18.31 -7.40
C ALA A 49 -6.44 17.69 -6.34
N GLY A 50 -5.86 18.49 -5.44
CA GLY A 50 -5.06 17.97 -4.32
C GLY A 50 -5.85 17.04 -3.40
N TRP A 51 -7.05 17.44 -3.00
CA TRP A 51 -7.96 16.61 -2.20
C TRP A 51 -8.39 15.34 -2.94
N SER A 52 -8.68 15.46 -4.23
CA SER A 52 -9.04 14.30 -5.08
C SER A 52 -7.90 13.29 -5.17
N ALA A 53 -6.67 13.76 -5.36
CA ALA A 53 -5.48 12.92 -5.37
C ALA A 53 -5.23 12.24 -4.02
N LEU A 54 -5.40 12.97 -2.90
CA LEU A 54 -5.30 12.39 -1.57
C LEU A 54 -6.36 11.30 -1.34
N ALA A 55 -7.59 11.55 -1.78
CA ALA A 55 -8.68 10.59 -1.69
C ALA A 55 -8.42 9.32 -2.52
N GLY A 56 -7.94 9.48 -3.76
CA GLY A 56 -7.55 8.35 -4.61
C GLY A 56 -6.36 7.56 -4.07
N ALA A 57 -5.37 8.24 -3.48
CA ALA A 57 -4.26 7.60 -2.77
C ALA A 57 -4.77 6.78 -1.59
N GLY A 58 -5.65 7.36 -0.76
CA GLY A 58 -6.26 6.68 0.39
C GLY A 58 -7.09 5.46 0.01
N ALA A 59 -7.85 5.54 -1.10
CA ALA A 59 -8.67 4.45 -1.60
C ALA A 59 -7.87 3.16 -1.87
N TYR A 60 -6.60 3.29 -2.27
CA TYR A 60 -5.69 2.15 -2.43
C TYR A 60 -4.88 1.86 -1.16
N PHE A 61 -4.33 2.91 -0.51
CA PHE A 61 -3.41 2.77 0.61
C PHE A 61 -4.04 2.05 1.80
N ILE A 62 -5.27 2.40 2.16
CA ILE A 62 -5.97 1.86 3.34
C ILE A 62 -6.15 0.34 3.21
N PRO A 63 -6.81 -0.20 2.17
CA PRO A 63 -6.99 -1.65 2.06
C PRO A 63 -5.65 -2.38 1.85
N ASN A 64 -4.66 -1.74 1.20
CA ASN A 64 -3.32 -2.32 1.08
C ASN A 64 -2.58 -2.43 2.41
N ALA A 65 -2.63 -1.38 3.25
CA ALA A 65 -2.00 -1.38 4.57
C ALA A 65 -2.63 -2.42 5.51
N LEU A 66 -3.97 -2.53 5.51
CA LEU A 66 -4.69 -3.55 6.28
C LEU A 66 -4.31 -4.97 5.84
N PHE A 67 -4.22 -5.21 4.53
CA PHE A 67 -3.78 -6.50 3.99
C PHE A 67 -2.33 -6.83 4.37
N ALA A 68 -1.43 -5.84 4.26
CA ALA A 68 -0.03 -5.99 4.65
C ALA A 68 0.13 -6.32 6.14
N LEU A 69 -0.64 -5.65 7.02
CA LEU A 69 -0.66 -5.93 8.46
C LEU A 69 -1.20 -7.34 8.76
N ARG A 70 -2.30 -7.73 8.12
CA ARG A 70 -2.85 -9.08 8.23
C ARG A 70 -1.80 -10.12 7.83
N LEU A 71 -1.10 -9.91 6.71
CA LEU A 71 -0.03 -10.78 6.25
C LEU A 71 1.09 -10.92 7.27
N ALA A 72 1.54 -9.81 7.85
CA ALA A 72 2.58 -9.82 8.89
C ALA A 72 2.16 -10.67 10.11
N VAL A 73 0.89 -10.59 10.51
CA VAL A 73 0.33 -11.45 11.57
C VAL A 73 0.22 -12.91 11.13
N SER A 74 -0.23 -13.18 9.91
CA SER A 74 -0.35 -14.54 9.36
C SER A 74 1.00 -15.27 9.23
N VAL A 75 2.07 -14.55 8.86
CA VAL A 75 3.43 -15.10 8.80
C VAL A 75 3.93 -15.46 10.20
N ARG A 76 3.71 -14.59 11.19
CA ARG A 76 4.11 -14.85 12.59
C ARG A 76 3.38 -16.03 13.23
N THR A 77 2.15 -16.28 12.81
CA THR A 77 1.32 -17.37 13.34
C THR A 77 1.46 -18.68 12.57
N GLY A 78 2.28 -18.72 11.50
CA GLY A 78 2.48 -19.92 10.67
C GLY A 78 1.25 -20.33 9.85
N LYS A 79 0.24 -19.45 9.71
CA LYS A 79 -1.04 -19.73 9.05
C LYS A 79 -1.14 -19.17 7.63
N ALA A 80 0.00 -18.84 7.01
CA ALA A 80 0.03 -18.28 5.67
C ALA A 80 -0.35 -19.34 4.62
N SER A 81 -1.59 -19.30 4.13
CA SER A 81 -2.06 -20.15 3.03
C SER A 81 -2.18 -19.35 1.74
N PRO A 82 -1.78 -19.89 0.57
CA PRO A 82 -1.93 -19.24 -0.73
C PRO A 82 -3.37 -18.78 -1.02
N PHE A 83 -4.36 -19.58 -0.62
CA PHE A 83 -5.78 -19.23 -0.75
C PHE A 83 -6.15 -18.00 0.08
N THR A 84 -5.64 -17.92 1.31
CA THR A 84 -5.89 -16.78 2.20
C THR A 84 -5.17 -15.51 1.77
N PHE A 85 -4.07 -15.63 1.03
CA PHE A 85 -3.38 -14.53 0.38
C PHE A 85 -4.20 -14.00 -0.80
N LEU A 86 -4.58 -14.90 -1.73
CA LEU A 86 -5.34 -14.54 -2.93
C LEU A 86 -6.69 -13.90 -2.59
N SER A 87 -7.42 -14.46 -1.61
CA SER A 87 -8.69 -13.87 -1.17
C SER A 87 -8.52 -12.48 -0.58
N GLY A 88 -7.43 -12.23 0.15
CA GLY A 88 -7.15 -10.89 0.68
C GLY A 88 -6.74 -9.88 -0.40
N GLU A 89 -6.03 -10.32 -1.45
CA GLU A 89 -5.76 -9.48 -2.63
C GLU A 89 -7.06 -9.10 -3.35
N LEU A 90 -7.98 -10.06 -3.54
CA LEU A 90 -9.30 -9.78 -4.13
C LEU A 90 -10.11 -8.81 -3.27
N ILE A 91 -10.19 -9.04 -1.96
CA ILE A 91 -10.87 -8.14 -1.03
C ILE A 91 -10.30 -6.73 -1.11
N LYS A 92 -8.97 -6.59 -1.19
CA LYS A 92 -8.30 -5.29 -1.34
C LYS A 92 -8.72 -4.57 -2.62
N LEU A 93 -8.79 -5.29 -3.74
CA LEU A 93 -9.24 -4.72 -5.02
C LEU A 93 -10.71 -4.28 -4.94
N PHE A 94 -11.59 -5.12 -4.40
CA PHE A 94 -13.00 -4.76 -4.20
C PHE A 94 -13.15 -3.58 -3.25
N ALA A 95 -12.40 -3.53 -2.16
CA ALA A 95 -12.39 -2.41 -1.22
C ALA A 95 -11.91 -1.12 -1.89
N THR A 96 -10.87 -1.19 -2.71
CA THR A 96 -10.37 -0.03 -3.48
C THR A 96 -11.44 0.49 -4.43
N ALA A 97 -12.08 -0.41 -5.19
CA ALA A 97 -13.17 -0.04 -6.10
C ALA A 97 -14.38 0.54 -5.35
N LEU A 98 -14.74 -0.04 -4.21
CA LEU A 98 -15.83 0.43 -3.37
C LEU A 98 -15.54 1.83 -2.80
N LEU A 99 -14.30 2.07 -2.34
CA LEU A 99 -13.88 3.38 -1.84
C LEU A 99 -13.89 4.45 -2.94
N LEU A 100 -13.42 4.11 -4.15
CA LEU A 100 -13.52 5.01 -5.31
C LEU A 100 -14.98 5.30 -5.70
N TRP A 101 -15.84 4.28 -5.65
CA TRP A 101 -17.26 4.46 -5.90
C TRP A 101 -17.93 5.33 -4.82
N LEU A 102 -17.59 5.12 -3.55
CA LEU A 102 -18.07 5.98 -2.45
C LEU A 102 -17.58 7.42 -2.62
N LEU A 103 -16.32 7.62 -3.00
CA LEU A 103 -15.78 8.93 -3.32
C LEU A 103 -16.53 9.58 -4.47
N SER A 104 -16.85 8.83 -5.52
CA SER A 104 -17.63 9.36 -6.64
C SER A 104 -19.04 9.79 -6.20
N ARG A 105 -19.64 9.13 -5.21
CA ARG A 105 -20.96 9.49 -4.66
C ARG A 105 -20.93 10.66 -3.69
N VAL A 106 -19.91 10.74 -2.82
CA VAL A 106 -19.82 11.77 -1.77
C VAL A 106 -19.24 13.08 -2.30
N ALA A 107 -18.29 13.00 -3.24
CA ALA A 107 -17.57 14.17 -3.75
C ALA A 107 -17.94 14.51 -5.20
N GLN A 108 -19.14 14.15 -5.68
CA GLN A 108 -19.60 14.29 -7.08
C GLN A 108 -19.15 15.64 -7.71
N ASP A 109 -19.40 16.76 -7.02
CA ASP A 109 -19.22 18.11 -7.56
C ASP A 109 -17.78 18.64 -7.45
N SER A 110 -16.93 18.00 -6.65
CA SER A 110 -15.56 18.46 -6.36
C SER A 110 -14.48 17.43 -6.73
N LEU A 111 -14.87 16.25 -7.19
CA LEU A 111 -13.96 15.16 -7.52
C LEU A 111 -13.32 15.37 -8.89
N VAL A 112 -12.02 15.61 -8.88
CA VAL A 112 -11.17 15.67 -10.07
C VAL A 112 -10.62 14.27 -10.34
N TRP A 113 -11.31 13.52 -11.20
CA TRP A 113 -10.94 12.14 -11.54
C TRP A 113 -9.48 11.94 -11.98
N PRO A 114 -8.90 12.78 -12.86
CA PRO A 114 -7.49 12.65 -13.23
C PRO A 114 -6.56 12.73 -12.03
N ALA A 115 -6.86 13.61 -11.08
CA ALA A 115 -6.06 13.76 -9.86
C ALA A 115 -6.23 12.57 -8.93
N ALA A 116 -7.46 12.08 -8.74
CA ALA A 116 -7.73 10.87 -7.95
C ALA A 116 -6.99 9.63 -8.50
N LEU A 117 -7.02 9.44 -9.83
CA LEU A 117 -6.29 8.36 -10.48
C LEU A 117 -4.77 8.54 -10.36
N LEU A 118 -4.27 9.77 -10.48
CA LEU A 118 -2.86 10.08 -10.28
C LEU A 118 -2.39 9.69 -8.87
N GLY A 119 -3.16 10.07 -7.85
CA GLY A 119 -2.92 9.71 -6.45
C GLY A 119 -2.89 8.20 -6.23
N LEU A 120 -3.88 7.49 -6.78
CA LEU A 120 -3.96 6.03 -6.72
C LEU A 120 -2.74 5.36 -7.38
N ILE A 121 -2.40 5.76 -8.61
CA ILE A 121 -1.34 5.14 -9.40
C ILE A 121 0.04 5.37 -8.77
N LEU A 122 0.32 6.60 -8.30
CA LEU A 122 1.59 6.92 -7.65
C LEU A 122 1.73 6.17 -6.32
N THR A 123 0.67 6.05 -5.54
CA THR A 123 0.65 5.25 -4.31
C THR A 123 0.91 3.77 -4.60
N LEU A 124 0.28 3.21 -5.64
CA LEU A 124 0.52 1.83 -6.09
C LEU A 124 1.98 1.62 -6.51
N LYS A 125 2.58 2.63 -7.14
CA LYS A 125 3.99 2.64 -7.55
C LYS A 125 4.96 3.05 -6.44
N GLY A 126 4.55 3.09 -5.17
CA GLY A 126 5.41 3.41 -4.02
C GLY A 126 6.67 2.54 -3.89
N TYR A 127 6.65 1.31 -4.41
CA TYR A 127 7.84 0.46 -4.46
C TYR A 127 8.98 1.04 -5.30
N LEU A 128 8.70 1.95 -6.25
CA LEU A 128 9.73 2.62 -7.06
C LEU A 128 10.64 3.50 -6.20
N LEU A 129 10.12 4.21 -5.20
CA LEU A 129 10.96 4.96 -4.26
C LEU A 129 11.91 4.03 -3.52
N LEU A 130 11.39 2.90 -3.02
CA LEU A 130 12.21 1.88 -2.34
C LEU A 130 13.32 1.32 -3.25
N LEU A 131 13.02 1.09 -4.53
CA LEU A 131 14.01 0.64 -5.51
C LEU A 131 15.05 1.73 -5.82
N MET A 132 14.63 2.99 -5.94
CA MET A 132 15.55 4.11 -6.18
C MET A 132 16.50 4.29 -5.00
N PHE A 133 15.99 4.31 -3.76
CA PHE A 133 16.81 4.48 -2.57
C PHE A 133 17.70 3.27 -2.26
N ARG A 134 17.24 2.03 -2.52
CA ARG A 134 18.10 0.83 -2.36
C ARG A 134 19.17 0.68 -3.43
N LYS A 135 19.02 1.31 -4.60
CA LYS A 135 20.10 1.39 -5.61
C LYS A 135 21.12 2.48 -5.31
N LEU A 136 20.80 3.41 -4.42
CA LEU A 136 21.67 4.50 -3.98
C LEU A 136 22.46 4.19 -2.70
N SER A 137 22.23 3.02 -2.08
CA SER A 137 22.94 2.51 -0.91
C SER A 137 23.72 1.25 -1.24
#